data_AF-A0A1G8H260-F1
#
_entry.id   AF-A0A1G8H260-F1
#
_cell.length_a   1.000
_cell.length_b   1.000
_cell.length_c   1.000
_cell.angle_alpha   90.00
_cell.angle_beta   90.00
_cell.angle_gamma   90.00
#
_symmetry.space_group_name_H-M   'P 1'
#
loop_
_entity.id
_entity.type
_entity.pdbx_description
1 polymer ?
#
loop_
_entity_poly.entity_id
_entity_poly.type
_entity_poly.pdbx_seq_one_letter_code
_entity_poly.pdbx_strand_id
1 'polypeptide(L)'
;MVVTKSLALAPAFTTLAPTQIPADARGYFRIGSVMVDVTRMNPSLEFGASEMVSTTADVVTFLDALLGGKLTSQTAIKQMRTLHDAGSGMGYGLGLRAFPLPCGDTVYGHSGGA
;
A
#
# COMPACT_ATOMS: atom_id res chain seq x y z
N MET A 1 8.86 -0.78 -13.27
CA MET A 1 8.93 0.05 -12.05
C MET A 1 9.17 1.52 -12.45
N VAL A 2 8.12 2.28 -12.77
CA VAL A 2 8.24 3.69 -13.22
C VAL A 2 8.28 4.64 -12.01
N VAL A 3 7.49 4.37 -10.98
CA VAL A 3 7.32 5.26 -9.81
C VAL A 3 8.52 5.30 -8.88
N THR A 4 9.07 4.13 -8.53
CA THR A 4 10.20 4.02 -7.59
C THR A 4 11.44 4.78 -8.06
N LYS A 5 11.75 4.71 -9.35
CA LYS A 5 12.87 5.43 -9.97
C LYS A 5 12.65 6.94 -9.95
N SER A 6 11.42 7.40 -10.20
CA SER A 6 11.08 8.83 -10.20
C SER A 6 11.13 9.49 -8.83
N LEU A 7 10.96 8.71 -7.76
CA LEU A 7 10.95 9.21 -6.38
C LEU A 7 12.20 8.84 -5.57
N ALA A 8 13.19 8.18 -6.20
CA ALA A 8 14.38 7.65 -5.53
C ALA A 8 14.04 6.80 -4.27
N LEU A 9 12.89 6.13 -4.28
CA LEU A 9 12.52 5.21 -3.22
C LEU A 9 13.47 4.02 -3.21
N ALA A 10 13.64 3.39 -2.04
CA ALA A 10 14.23 2.07 -2.00
C ALA A 10 13.51 1.15 -3.01
N PRO A 11 14.21 0.24 -3.69
CA PRO A 11 13.57 -0.65 -4.65
C PRO A 11 12.44 -1.42 -3.97
N ALA A 12 11.19 -1.09 -4.34
CA ALA A 12 10.06 -1.92 -4.00
C ALA A 12 10.24 -3.25 -4.75
N PHE A 13 10.50 -4.32 -4.01
CA PHE A 13 10.72 -5.63 -4.61
C PHE A 13 9.36 -6.22 -5.01
N THR A 14 9.08 -6.23 -6.30
CA THR A 14 7.99 -7.00 -6.93
C THR A 14 8.59 -8.35 -7.35
N THR A 15 8.89 -9.24 -6.39
CA THR A 15 9.69 -10.44 -6.70
C THR A 15 8.85 -11.71 -6.69
N LEU A 16 8.82 -12.38 -7.85
CA LEU A 16 8.44 -13.79 -8.04
C LEU A 16 9.44 -14.79 -7.39
N ALA A 17 10.28 -14.35 -6.44
CA ALA A 17 11.32 -15.15 -5.79
C ALA A 17 11.43 -14.79 -4.28
N PRO A 18 11.95 -15.70 -3.42
CA PRO A 18 11.87 -15.52 -1.97
C PRO A 18 12.79 -14.39 -1.45
N THR A 19 12.14 -13.28 -1.11
CA THR A 19 12.36 -12.36 0.02
C THR A 19 13.78 -11.92 0.40
N GLN A 20 14.10 -10.67 0.02
CA GLN A 20 15.02 -9.79 0.74
C GLN A 20 14.19 -8.77 1.55
N ILE A 21 13.48 -9.24 2.59
CA ILE A 21 12.83 -8.34 3.56
C ILE A 21 13.94 -7.77 4.46
N PRO A 22 13.99 -6.44 4.69
CA PRO A 22 14.89 -5.85 5.67
C PRO A 22 14.76 -6.56 7.02
N ALA A 23 15.88 -6.74 7.73
CA ALA A 23 15.95 -7.62 8.90
C ALA A 23 15.26 -7.07 10.18
N ASP A 24 14.55 -5.96 10.06
CA ASP A 24 14.07 -5.13 11.16
C ASP A 24 12.67 -5.50 11.69
N ALA A 25 11.88 -6.30 10.95
CA ALA A 25 10.58 -6.79 11.41
C ALA A 25 10.32 -8.26 11.06
N ARG A 26 9.57 -8.95 11.94
CA ARG A 26 9.07 -10.31 11.72
C ARG A 26 7.56 -10.28 11.50
N GLY A 27 7.08 -11.04 10.51
CA GLY A 27 5.66 -11.22 10.23
C GLY A 27 5.16 -12.54 10.81
N TYR A 28 4.01 -12.52 11.50
CA TYR A 28 3.40 -13.71 12.07
C TYR A 28 1.94 -13.86 11.63
N PHE A 29 1.55 -15.08 11.26
CA PHE A 29 0.17 -15.45 10.95
C PHE A 29 -0.41 -16.34 12.06
N ARG A 30 -1.66 -16.11 12.44
CA ARG A 30 -2.31 -16.85 13.54
C ARG A 30 -3.12 -18.02 12.98
N ILE A 31 -2.77 -19.24 13.39
CA ILE A 31 -3.51 -20.47 13.08
C ILE A 31 -4.08 -21.02 14.39
N GLY A 32 -5.38 -20.80 14.62
CA GLY A 32 -6.02 -21.09 15.91
C GLY A 32 -5.38 -20.27 17.04
N SER A 33 -4.77 -20.96 18.00
CA SER A 33 -4.04 -20.33 19.12
C SER A 33 -2.53 -20.18 18.88
N VAL A 34 -2.01 -20.60 17.72
CA VAL A 34 -0.58 -20.62 17.43
C VAL A 34 -0.20 -19.45 16.51
N MET A 35 0.91 -18.76 16.83
CA MET A 35 1.54 -17.78 15.95
C MET A 35 2.65 -18.46 15.14
N VAL A 36 2.57 -18.37 13.81
CA VAL A 36 3.54 -18.95 12.87
C VAL A 36 4.34 -17.82 12.24
N ASP A 37 5.68 -17.89 12.29
CA ASP A 37 6.55 -16.95 11.58
C ASP A 37 6.39 -17.15 10.07
N VAL A 38 5.86 -16.14 9.38
CA VAL A 38 5.64 -16.09 7.94
C VAL A 38 6.44 -14.97 7.29
N THR A 39 7.50 -14.47 7.96
CA THR A 39 8.36 -13.38 7.45
C THR A 39 8.88 -13.70 6.05
N ARG A 40 9.19 -14.98 5.79
CA ARG A 40 9.56 -15.46 4.46
C ARG A 40 8.38 -16.22 3.87
N MET A 41 7.60 -15.53 3.06
CA MET A 41 6.55 -16.12 2.22
C MET A 41 6.83 -15.83 0.74
N ASN A 42 6.20 -16.60 -0.15
CA ASN A 42 6.19 -16.29 -1.58
C ASN A 42 4.99 -15.36 -1.86
N PRO A 43 5.22 -14.07 -2.19
CA PRO A 43 4.13 -13.13 -2.42
C PRO A 43 3.50 -13.27 -3.81
N SER A 44 3.93 -14.24 -4.63
CA SER A 44 3.40 -14.44 -5.98
C SER A 44 1.93 -14.83 -6.02
N LEU A 45 1.28 -15.12 -4.89
CA LEU A 45 -0.18 -15.29 -4.85
C LEU A 45 -0.91 -13.95 -4.96
N GLU A 46 -0.26 -12.86 -4.56
CA GLU A 46 -0.84 -11.54 -4.46
C GLU A 46 -0.57 -10.68 -5.70
N PHE A 47 0.52 -10.94 -6.43
CA PHE A 47 0.93 -10.17 -7.61
C PHE A 47 0.76 -8.65 -7.38
N GLY A 48 0.19 -7.92 -8.33
CA GLY A 48 -0.04 -6.48 -8.24
C GLY A 48 -1.04 -6.03 -7.16
N ALA A 49 -1.65 -6.94 -6.40
CA ALA A 49 -2.54 -6.58 -5.29
C ALA A 49 -1.76 -6.20 -4.02
N SER A 50 -0.75 -7.01 -3.61
CA SER A 50 -0.05 -6.78 -2.34
C SER A 50 1.41 -7.27 -2.26
N GLU A 51 2.07 -7.57 -3.40
CA GLU A 51 3.43 -8.16 -3.36
C GLU A 51 4.59 -7.20 -3.02
N MET A 52 4.33 -5.90 -2.87
CA MET A 52 5.37 -4.88 -2.68
C MET A 52 5.89 -4.82 -1.24
N VAL A 53 7.22 -4.81 -1.08
CA VAL A 53 7.91 -4.52 0.19
C VAL A 53 8.39 -3.06 0.19
N SER A 54 8.23 -2.34 1.31
CA SER A 54 8.58 -0.92 1.44
C SER A 54 8.91 -0.54 2.89
N THR A 55 9.33 0.71 3.11
CA THR A 55 9.50 1.32 4.44
C THR A 55 8.36 2.30 4.73
N THR A 56 8.17 2.68 5.99
CA THR A 56 7.20 3.73 6.35
C THR A 56 7.51 5.05 5.65
N ALA A 57 8.78 5.42 5.56
CA ALA A 57 9.23 6.64 4.88
C ALA A 57 8.93 6.63 3.37
N ASP A 58 9.14 5.49 2.72
CA ASP A 58 8.85 5.34 1.29
C ASP A 58 7.35 5.41 0.99
N VAL A 59 6.51 4.78 1.83
CA VAL A 59 5.04 4.84 1.69
C VAL A 59 4.53 6.27 1.82
N VAL A 60 5.03 7.03 2.81
CA VAL A 60 4.68 8.46 2.97
C VAL A 60 5.13 9.26 1.75
N THR A 61 6.36 9.06 1.29
CA THR A 61 6.91 9.76 0.11
C THR A 61 6.08 9.48 -1.15
N PHE A 62 5.66 8.23 -1.35
CA PHE A 62 4.78 7.86 -2.46
C PHE A 62 3.43 8.55 -2.38
N LEU A 63 2.76 8.52 -1.22
CA LEU A 63 1.43 9.12 -1.06
C LEU A 63 1.48 10.65 -1.22
N ASP A 64 2.49 11.32 -0.66
CA ASP A 64 2.67 12.76 -0.82
C ASP A 64 2.92 13.14 -2.28
N ALA A 65 3.74 12.37 -2.99
CA ALA A 65 4.00 12.60 -4.41
C ALA A 65 2.77 12.33 -5.29
N LEU A 66 2.01 11.27 -4.99
CA LEU A 66 0.78 10.91 -5.70
C LEU A 66 -0.29 11.99 -5.50
N LEU A 67 -0.64 12.26 -4.25
CA LEU A 67 -1.72 13.18 -3.91
C LEU A 67 -1.35 14.64 -4.17
N GLY A 68 -0.05 14.95 -4.19
CA GLY A 68 0.50 16.25 -4.57
C GLY A 68 0.67 16.45 -6.09
N GLY A 69 0.29 15.50 -6.95
CA GLY A 69 0.30 15.69 -8.40
C GLY A 69 1.64 15.48 -9.10
N LYS A 70 2.64 14.89 -8.42
CA LYS A 70 3.97 14.65 -8.99
C LYS A 70 4.04 13.38 -9.85
N LEU A 71 3.14 12.43 -9.62
CA LEU A 71 3.17 11.12 -10.28
C LEU A 71 2.16 10.96 -11.41
N THR A 72 1.12 11.78 -11.45
CA THR A 72 0.06 11.73 -12.46
C THR A 72 -0.68 13.06 -12.53
N SER A 73 -1.55 13.22 -13.52
CA SER A 73 -2.32 14.46 -13.71
C SER A 73 -3.33 14.70 -12.58
N GLN A 74 -3.67 15.97 -12.35
CA GLN A 74 -4.74 16.34 -11.42
C GLN A 74 -6.10 15.74 -11.82
N THR A 75 -6.34 15.53 -13.12
CA THR A 75 -7.54 14.85 -13.62
C THR A 75 -7.56 13.39 -13.16
N ALA A 76 -6.45 12.67 -13.28
CA ALA A 76 -6.34 11.30 -12.80
C ALA A 76 -6.50 11.22 -11.27
N ILE A 77 -5.92 12.15 -10.50
CA ILE A 77 -6.08 12.20 -9.04
C ILE A 77 -7.54 12.43 -8.64
N LYS A 78 -8.26 13.29 -9.37
CA LYS A 78 -9.71 13.45 -9.16
C LYS A 78 -10.45 12.14 -9.39
N GLN A 79 -10.12 11.40 -10.45
CA GLN A 79 -10.70 10.08 -10.72
C GLN A 79 -10.36 9.07 -9.62
N MET A 80 -9.12 9.05 -9.12
CA MET A 80 -8.72 8.19 -8.00
C MET A 80 -9.47 8.50 -6.71
N ARG A 81 -9.92 9.74 -6.52
CA ARG A 81 -10.70 10.19 -5.36
C ARG A 81 -12.22 10.16 -5.58
N THR A 82 -12.70 9.77 -6.76
CA THR A 82 -14.14 9.51 -6.97
C THR A 82 -14.50 8.24 -6.21
N LEU A 83 -15.22 8.40 -5.10
CA LEU A 83 -15.50 7.31 -4.18
C LEU A 83 -16.76 6.55 -4.59
N HIS A 84 -16.69 5.22 -4.47
CA HIS A 84 -17.81 4.30 -4.51
C HIS A 84 -17.93 3.61 -3.14
N ASP A 85 -19.14 3.21 -2.77
CA ASP A 85 -19.35 2.41 -1.56
C ASP A 85 -18.83 0.98 -1.81
N ALA A 86 -17.77 0.61 -1.09
CA ALA A 86 -17.19 -0.73 -1.10
C ALA A 86 -17.75 -1.64 0.01
N GLY A 87 -18.84 -1.22 0.66
CA GLY A 87 -19.50 -1.93 1.76
C GLY A 87 -19.12 -1.36 3.12
N SER A 88 -20.03 -1.52 4.10
CA SER A 88 -19.86 -1.01 5.47
C SER A 88 -19.54 0.50 5.55
N GLY A 89 -20.02 1.30 4.58
CA GLY A 89 -19.74 2.73 4.49
C GLY A 89 -18.31 3.07 4.09
N MET A 90 -17.57 2.11 3.53
CA MET A 90 -16.19 2.33 3.09
C MET A 90 -16.16 3.02 1.73
N GLY A 91 -15.76 4.29 1.71
CA GLY A 91 -15.48 5.01 0.46
C GLY A 91 -14.18 4.53 -0.17
N TYR A 92 -14.27 4.00 -1.39
CA TYR A 92 -13.12 3.48 -2.14
C TYR A 92 -13.13 3.98 -3.59
N GLY A 93 -12.01 4.52 -4.05
CA GLY A 93 -11.80 4.99 -5.42
C GLY A 93 -10.87 4.07 -6.21
N LEU A 94 -10.06 4.62 -7.11
CA LEU A 94 -9.12 3.81 -7.91
C LEU A 94 -7.84 3.54 -7.10
N GLY A 95 -7.83 2.44 -6.34
CA GLY A 95 -6.69 2.04 -5.50
C GLY A 95 -6.47 2.92 -4.27
N LEU A 96 -7.49 3.68 -3.85
CA LEU A 96 -7.40 4.66 -2.77
C LEU A 96 -8.65 4.58 -1.90
N ARG A 97 -8.45 4.31 -0.61
CA ARG A 97 -9.48 4.32 0.43
C ARG A 97 -9.54 5.70 1.09
N ALA A 98 -10.75 6.17 1.38
CA ALA A 98 -11.00 7.33 2.22
C ALA A 98 -11.14 6.93 3.69
N PHE A 99 -10.55 7.72 4.57
CA PHE A 99 -10.62 7.58 6.02
C PHE A 99 -11.10 8.91 6.62
N PRO A 100 -12.41 9.06 6.86
CA PRO A 100 -12.96 10.21 7.59
C PRO A 100 -12.41 10.23 9.03
N LEU A 101 -11.97 11.41 9.47
CA LEU A 101 -11.45 11.64 10.82
C LEU A 101 -12.50 12.33 11.70
N PRO A 102 -12.47 12.15 13.03
CA PRO A 102 -13.39 12.81 13.95
C PRO A 102 -13.36 14.35 13.90
N CYS A 103 -12.24 14.94 13.45
CA CYS A 103 -12.11 16.39 13.27
C CYS A 103 -12.82 16.94 12.02
N GLY A 104 -13.45 16.09 11.21
CA GLY A 104 -14.11 16.46 9.96
C GLY A 104 -13.22 16.38 8.71
N ASP A 105 -11.92 16.16 8.88
CA ASP A 105 -11.00 15.93 7.75
C ASP A 105 -11.13 14.52 7.18
N THR A 106 -10.61 14.32 5.97
CA THR A 106 -10.50 13.00 5.34
C THR A 106 -9.08 12.77 4.89
N VAL A 107 -8.48 11.66 5.34
CA VAL A 107 -7.18 11.20 4.83
C VAL A 107 -7.39 10.11 3.78
N TYR A 108 -6.48 10.05 2.81
CA TYR A 108 -6.54 9.09 1.70
C TYR A 108 -5.30 8.21 1.71
N GLY A 109 -5.49 6.92 1.49
CA GLY A 109 -4.39 5.95 1.45
C GLY A 109 -4.92 4.55 1.18
N HIS A 110 -4.26 3.53 1.73
CA HIS A 110 -4.73 2.15 1.66
C HIS A 110 -4.25 1.37 2.90
N SER A 111 -5.05 0.44 3.40
CA SER A 111 -4.61 -0.49 4.46
C SER A 111 -3.84 -1.66 3.85
N GLY A 112 -2.78 -2.14 4.50
CA GLY A 112 -2.10 -3.37 4.11
C GLY A 112 -2.65 -4.58 4.85
N GLY A 113 -2.68 -5.74 4.19
CA GLY A 113 -3.04 -7.03 4.75
C GLY A 113 -2.80 -8.15 3.74
N ALA A 114 -2.50 -9.33 4.24
CA ALA A 114 -2.38 -10.58 3.51
C ALA A 114 -3.07 -11.69 4.32
#